data_AF-A0A6B8KLS5-F1
#
_entry.id   AF-A0A6B8KLS5-F1
#
_cell.length_a   1.000
_cell.length_b   1.000
_cell.length_c   1.000
_cell.angle_alpha   90.00
_cell.angle_beta   90.00
_cell.angle_gamma   90.00
#
_symmetry.space_group_name_H-M   'P 1'
#
loop_
_entity.id
_entity.type
_entity.pdbx_description
1 polymer ?
#
loop_
_entity_poly.entity_id
_entity_poly.type
_entity_poly.pdbx_seq_one_letter_code
_entity_poly.pdbx_strand_id
1 'polypeptide(L)'
;MPEYRQIELYTKRKALDFLDPIPPDDAPLDRIAAVARAALLFEATLAGLYPTQHQLTAWARCKELPKSNQSEKILAELHRILRIVRKIAFHPQGHVDMRDGVICLNGAIDMVALSLEITRAGLDLLESMVAYWFSARISVYPDAYVGRMLSEFFFDTVAEIKRFSDEDRILYQFRRSSPFNRYFRFDCDNPKIILESDRVNFEIGERYRDAARYPIDFYVLLDDRLHIIPVEALQNGAIRKDELPNWRARTSDGTSLPASFRTRFAREKIIVGQPMT
;
A
#
# COMPACT_ATOMS: atom_id res chain seq x y z
N MET A 1 -1.15 -21.02 2.91
CA MET A 1 -0.04 -21.84 3.47
C MET A 1 0.93 -20.90 4.19
N PRO A 2 1.74 -21.35 5.17
CA PRO A 2 2.72 -20.50 5.80
C PRO A 2 3.74 -20.00 4.77
N GLU A 3 4.03 -18.69 4.75
CA GLU A 3 5.19 -18.15 4.04
C GLU A 3 6.45 -18.48 4.83
N TYR A 4 7.34 -19.28 4.24
CA TYR A 4 8.66 -19.55 4.80
C TYR A 4 9.66 -18.58 4.20
N ARG A 5 10.30 -17.76 5.04
CA ARG A 5 11.39 -16.86 4.63
C ARG A 5 12.72 -17.42 5.12
N GLN A 6 13.66 -17.64 4.21
CA GLN A 6 15.02 -18.05 4.54
C GLN A 6 15.77 -16.87 5.20
N ILE A 7 16.44 -17.13 6.33
CA ILE A 7 17.35 -16.18 6.98
C ILE A 7 18.77 -16.72 6.85
N GLU A 8 19.69 -15.92 6.31
CA GLU A 8 21.12 -16.22 6.31
C GLU A 8 21.77 -15.59 7.54
N LEU A 9 22.16 -16.42 8.51
CA LEU A 9 22.90 -15.97 9.70
C LEU A 9 24.42 -15.90 9.46
N TYR A 10 24.92 -16.58 8.42
CA TYR A 10 26.34 -16.64 8.04
C TYR A 10 26.49 -16.85 6.53
N THR A 11 27.51 -16.25 5.90
CA THR A 11 27.88 -16.48 4.49
C THR A 11 28.55 -17.84 4.32
N LYS A 12 27.74 -18.91 4.21
CA LYS A 12 28.20 -20.23 3.76
C LYS A 12 27.64 -20.48 2.36
N ARG A 13 28.45 -21.08 1.47
CA ARG A 13 28.01 -21.47 0.12
C ARG A 13 26.77 -22.38 0.26
N LYS A 14 25.68 -22.05 -0.43
CA LYS A 14 24.40 -22.79 -0.35
C LYS A 14 24.67 -24.27 -0.65
N ALA A 15 24.17 -25.16 0.22
CA ALA A 15 24.35 -26.60 0.11
C ALA A 15 23.26 -27.30 -0.73
N LEU A 16 22.22 -26.56 -1.11
CA LEU A 16 21.11 -27.04 -1.92
C LEU A 16 21.17 -26.32 -3.27
N ASP A 17 21.48 -27.08 -4.31
CA ASP A 17 21.24 -26.68 -5.68
C ASP A 17 19.79 -27.06 -6.00
N PHE A 18 18.97 -26.06 -6.25
CA PHE A 18 17.62 -26.26 -6.77
C PHE A 18 17.71 -26.22 -8.28
N LEU A 19 16.96 -27.10 -8.96
CA LEU A 19 16.65 -26.86 -10.36
C LEU A 19 15.91 -25.53 -10.42
N ASP A 20 16.42 -24.59 -11.22
CA ASP A 20 15.66 -23.39 -11.52
C ASP A 20 14.31 -23.86 -12.06
N PRO A 21 13.18 -23.44 -11.46
CA PRO A 21 11.89 -23.72 -12.04
C PRO A 21 11.96 -23.18 -13.46
N ILE A 22 11.60 -24.02 -14.46
CA ILE A 22 11.53 -23.57 -15.85
C ILE A 22 10.64 -22.33 -15.82
N PRO A 23 11.19 -21.12 -16.06
CA PRO A 23 10.37 -19.93 -16.14
C PRO A 23 9.36 -20.24 -17.25
N PRO A 24 8.06 -19.97 -17.08
CA PRO A 24 7.19 -19.99 -18.23
C PRO A 24 7.84 -19.09 -19.27
N ASP A 25 8.12 -19.55 -20.49
CA ASP A 25 8.79 -18.71 -21.49
C ASP A 25 7.86 -17.56 -21.95
N ASP A 26 6.55 -17.74 -21.73
CA ASP A 26 5.54 -16.79 -22.19
C ASP A 26 5.23 -15.72 -21.16
N ALA A 27 5.05 -14.50 -21.65
CA ALA A 27 4.55 -13.40 -20.84
C ALA A 27 3.15 -13.72 -20.27
N PRO A 28 2.87 -13.38 -19.00
CA PRO A 28 1.59 -13.69 -18.37
C PRO A 28 0.51 -12.70 -18.82
N LEU A 29 -0.02 -12.91 -20.03
CA LEU A 29 -0.98 -12.00 -20.69
C LEU A 29 -2.28 -11.85 -19.89
N ASP A 30 -2.74 -12.90 -19.23
CA ASP A 30 -3.90 -12.88 -18.33
C ASP A 30 -3.68 -11.90 -17.16
N ARG A 31 -2.48 -11.92 -16.57
CA ARG A 31 -2.09 -11.05 -15.47
C ARG A 31 -1.93 -9.61 -15.92
N ILE A 32 -1.31 -9.39 -17.08
CA ILE A 32 -1.18 -8.07 -17.70
C ILE A 32 -2.57 -7.49 -17.99
N ALA A 33 -3.47 -8.28 -18.59
CA ALA A 33 -4.85 -7.86 -18.87
C ALA A 33 -5.60 -7.48 -17.59
N ALA A 34 -5.40 -8.21 -16.50
CA ALA A 34 -6.02 -7.90 -15.22
C ALA A 34 -5.50 -6.59 -14.60
N VAL A 35 -4.18 -6.33 -14.66
CA VAL A 35 -3.62 -5.01 -14.26
C VAL A 35 -4.12 -3.89 -15.18
N ALA A 36 -4.23 -4.14 -16.48
CA ALA A 36 -4.75 -3.16 -17.43
C ALA A 36 -6.24 -2.81 -17.18
N ARG A 37 -7.05 -3.77 -16.72
CA ARG A 37 -8.42 -3.51 -16.23
C ARG A 37 -8.43 -2.68 -14.95
N ALA A 38 -7.57 -3.00 -13.99
CA ALA A 38 -7.42 -2.19 -12.78
C ALA A 38 -7.00 -0.74 -13.11
N ALA A 39 -6.09 -0.57 -14.07
CA ALA A 39 -5.67 0.73 -14.60
C ALA A 39 -6.84 1.52 -15.20
N LEU A 40 -7.71 0.86 -15.98
CA LEU A 40 -8.89 1.49 -16.57
C LEU A 40 -9.85 2.00 -15.49
N LEU A 41 -10.16 1.17 -14.48
CA LEU A 41 -11.03 1.55 -13.37
C LEU A 41 -10.43 2.69 -12.55
N PHE A 42 -9.12 2.63 -12.28
CA PHE A 42 -8.38 3.66 -11.58
C PHE A 42 -8.45 5.00 -12.32
N GLU A 43 -8.15 5.02 -13.61
CA GLU A 43 -8.18 6.23 -14.43
C GLU A 43 -9.60 6.81 -14.56
N ALA A 44 -10.61 5.97 -14.77
CA ALA A 44 -12.01 6.41 -14.81
C ALA A 44 -12.45 7.05 -13.48
N THR A 45 -12.03 6.46 -12.36
CA THR A 45 -12.34 7.00 -11.03
C THR A 45 -11.62 8.31 -10.77
N LEU A 46 -10.34 8.43 -11.14
CA LEU A 46 -9.60 9.69 -11.05
C LEU A 46 -10.25 10.79 -11.89
N ALA A 47 -10.73 10.46 -13.10
CA ALA A 47 -11.45 11.42 -13.93
C ALA A 47 -12.76 11.91 -13.30
N GLY A 48 -13.46 11.04 -12.56
CA GLY A 48 -14.65 11.43 -11.80
C GLY A 48 -14.36 12.29 -10.57
N LEU A 49 -13.23 12.04 -9.89
CA LEU A 49 -12.80 12.80 -8.72
C LEU A 49 -12.23 14.17 -9.08
N TYR A 50 -11.53 14.25 -10.21
CA TYR A 50 -10.86 15.45 -10.71
C TYR A 50 -11.38 15.77 -12.11
N PRO A 51 -12.64 16.22 -12.23
CA PRO A 51 -13.22 16.54 -13.52
C PRO A 51 -12.50 17.73 -14.14
N THR A 52 -12.34 17.68 -15.45
CA THR A 52 -11.70 18.72 -16.25
C THR A 52 -12.61 19.07 -17.42
N GLN A 53 -12.59 20.34 -17.84
CA GLN A 53 -13.45 20.83 -18.91
C GLN A 53 -13.02 20.32 -20.29
N HIS A 54 -11.77 19.84 -20.41
CA HIS A 54 -11.20 19.38 -21.66
C HIS A 54 -11.12 17.86 -21.71
N GLN A 55 -11.24 17.30 -22.92
CA GLN A 55 -10.86 15.90 -23.13
C GLN A 55 -9.33 15.80 -23.07
N LEU A 56 -8.82 15.33 -21.94
CA LEU A 56 -7.39 15.15 -21.73
C LEU A 56 -6.92 13.79 -22.21
N THR A 57 -5.73 13.75 -22.77
CA THR A 57 -4.96 12.51 -22.89
C THR A 57 -4.64 11.98 -21.48
N ALA A 58 -4.36 10.68 -21.37
CA ALA A 58 -3.92 10.09 -20.10
C ALA A 58 -2.69 10.82 -19.52
N TRP A 59 -1.81 11.36 -20.36
CA TRP A 59 -0.70 12.19 -19.91
C TRP A 59 -1.13 13.49 -19.24
N ALA A 60 -1.95 14.27 -19.95
CA ALA A 60 -2.37 15.57 -19.48
C ALA A 60 -3.15 15.43 -18.17
N ARG A 61 -3.95 14.36 -18.06
CA ARG A 61 -4.59 13.97 -16.80
C ARG A 61 -3.60 13.76 -15.66
N CYS A 62 -2.52 13.02 -15.89
CA CYS A 62 -1.48 12.82 -14.86
C CYS A 62 -0.86 14.15 -14.39
N LYS A 63 -0.68 15.12 -15.29
CA LYS A 63 -0.15 16.45 -14.95
C LYS A 63 -1.13 17.23 -14.09
N GLU A 64 -2.42 17.12 -14.35
CA GLU A 64 -3.50 17.80 -13.61
C GLU A 64 -3.85 17.15 -12.27
N LEU A 65 -3.44 15.89 -12.02
CA LEU A 65 -3.67 15.27 -10.71
C LEU A 65 -3.08 16.14 -9.59
N PRO A 66 -3.80 16.32 -8.46
CA PRO A 66 -3.27 17.00 -7.29
C PRO A 66 -1.94 16.39 -6.83
N LYS A 67 -1.09 17.24 -6.24
CA LYS A 67 0.25 16.88 -5.73
C LYS A 67 0.53 17.60 -4.40
N SER A 68 -0.54 17.91 -3.66
CA SER A 68 -0.49 18.69 -2.41
C SER A 68 0.06 17.88 -1.25
N ASN A 69 -0.20 16.57 -1.22
CA ASN A 69 0.28 15.65 -0.20
C ASN A 69 1.02 14.44 -0.80
N GLN A 70 1.63 13.63 0.06
CA GLN A 70 2.42 12.46 -0.34
C GLN A 70 1.58 11.40 -1.06
N SER A 71 0.38 11.09 -0.55
CA SER A 71 -0.53 10.12 -1.16
C SER A 71 -0.86 10.51 -2.60
N GLU A 72 -1.19 11.78 -2.84
CA GLU A 72 -1.48 12.31 -4.17
C GLU A 72 -0.30 12.20 -5.14
N LYS A 73 0.91 12.51 -4.68
CA LYS A 73 2.12 12.35 -5.50
C LYS A 73 2.37 10.88 -5.87
N ILE A 74 2.15 9.97 -4.93
CA ILE A 74 2.27 8.53 -5.16
C ILE A 74 1.22 8.05 -6.16
N LEU A 75 -0.04 8.51 -6.04
CA LEU A 75 -1.11 8.17 -6.98
C LEU A 75 -0.83 8.68 -8.40
N ALA A 76 -0.18 9.84 -8.53
CA ALA A 76 0.26 10.34 -9.84
C ALA A 76 1.34 9.42 -10.46
N GLU A 77 2.30 8.94 -9.68
CA GLU A 77 3.31 8.00 -10.17
C GLU A 77 2.71 6.61 -10.49
N LEU A 78 1.79 6.12 -9.66
CA LEU A 78 1.01 4.91 -9.95
C LEU A 78 0.25 5.04 -11.27
N HIS A 79 -0.39 6.20 -11.51
CA HIS A 79 -1.07 6.47 -12.77
C HIS A 79 -0.11 6.37 -13.97
N ARG A 80 1.11 6.89 -13.87
CA ARG A 80 2.12 6.79 -14.94
C ARG A 80 2.50 5.34 -15.24
N ILE A 81 2.72 4.52 -14.21
CA ILE A 81 3.05 3.10 -14.38
C ILE A 81 1.88 2.35 -15.03
N LEU A 82 0.67 2.52 -14.50
CA LEU A 82 -0.53 1.86 -15.01
C LEU A 82 -0.89 2.31 -16.43
N ARG A 83 -0.57 3.55 -16.80
CA ARG A 83 -0.73 4.08 -18.16
C ARG A 83 0.08 3.28 -19.17
N ILE A 84 1.34 2.96 -18.85
CA ILE A 84 2.19 2.15 -19.74
C ILE A 84 1.58 0.76 -19.93
N VAL A 85 1.23 0.09 -18.82
CA VAL A 85 0.62 -1.25 -18.85
C VAL A 85 -0.64 -1.24 -19.73
N ARG A 86 -1.54 -0.29 -19.51
CA ARG A 86 -2.80 -0.17 -20.27
C ARG A 86 -2.56 0.14 -21.74
N LYS A 87 -1.69 1.10 -22.07
CA LYS A 87 -1.41 1.48 -23.45
C LYS A 87 -0.81 0.32 -24.23
N ILE A 88 0.21 -0.34 -23.67
CA ILE A 88 0.91 -1.42 -24.38
C ILE A 88 0.02 -2.66 -24.50
N ALA A 89 -0.74 -3.03 -23.46
CA ALA A 89 -1.59 -4.21 -23.49
C ALA A 89 -2.68 -4.18 -24.59
N PHE A 90 -3.12 -3.00 -25.03
CA PHE A 90 -4.24 -2.85 -25.96
C PHE A 90 -3.90 -2.15 -27.28
N HIS A 91 -2.68 -1.66 -27.46
CA HIS A 91 -2.28 -0.96 -28.67
C HIS A 91 -1.62 -1.91 -29.68
N PRO A 92 -1.89 -1.79 -30.99
CA PRO A 92 -1.27 -2.65 -32.02
C PRO A 92 0.26 -2.60 -32.07
N GLN A 93 0.85 -1.47 -31.67
CA GLN A 93 2.31 -1.28 -31.58
C GLN A 93 2.87 -1.63 -30.19
N GLY A 94 2.03 -2.16 -29.29
CA GLY A 94 2.45 -2.70 -28.02
C GLY A 94 3.07 -4.09 -28.19
N HIS A 95 4.19 -4.30 -27.53
CA HIS A 95 4.92 -5.56 -27.53
C HIS A 95 5.11 -6.02 -26.10
N VAL A 96 4.81 -7.30 -25.87
CA VAL A 96 4.95 -7.95 -24.58
C VAL A 96 5.81 -9.18 -24.78
N ASP A 97 6.86 -9.29 -23.98
CA ASP A 97 7.79 -10.42 -23.97
C ASP A 97 8.19 -10.71 -22.52
N MET A 98 8.80 -11.87 -22.25
CA MET A 98 9.34 -12.19 -20.93
C MET A 98 10.75 -12.76 -21.05
N ARG A 99 11.67 -12.25 -20.22
CA ARG A 99 13.09 -12.65 -20.23
C ARG A 99 13.56 -12.80 -18.80
N ASP A 100 14.06 -13.98 -18.45
CA ASP A 100 14.60 -14.28 -17.11
C ASP A 100 13.62 -13.90 -15.98
N GLY A 101 12.33 -14.16 -16.18
CA GLY A 101 11.26 -13.82 -15.23
C GLY A 101 10.88 -12.33 -15.15
N VAL A 102 11.43 -11.49 -16.03
CA VAL A 102 11.10 -10.07 -16.17
C VAL A 102 10.18 -9.87 -17.36
N ILE A 103 9.02 -9.25 -17.10
CA ILE A 103 8.01 -8.94 -18.10
C ILE A 103 8.39 -7.62 -18.76
N CYS A 104 8.58 -7.65 -20.07
CA CYS A 104 9.02 -6.52 -20.87
C CYS A 104 7.83 -5.98 -21.68
N LEU A 105 7.28 -4.85 -21.24
CA LEU A 105 6.23 -4.12 -21.93
C LEU A 105 6.87 -2.95 -22.68
N ASN A 106 6.90 -3.01 -24.02
CA ASN A 106 7.48 -1.94 -24.85
C ASN A 106 6.54 -1.50 -25.97
N GLY A 107 6.59 -0.24 -26.37
CA GLY A 107 5.85 0.23 -27.54
C GLY A 107 6.20 1.67 -27.91
N ALA A 108 6.27 1.94 -29.21
CA ALA A 108 6.30 3.31 -29.72
C ALA A 108 4.86 3.73 -30.02
N ILE A 109 4.23 4.46 -29.10
CA ILE A 109 2.79 4.80 -29.15
C ILE A 109 2.66 6.32 -29.07
N ASP A 110 1.88 6.94 -29.96
CA ASP A 110 1.67 8.40 -30.00
C ASP A 110 2.98 9.21 -30.09
N MET A 111 3.96 8.74 -30.89
CA MET A 111 5.31 9.34 -31.01
C MET A 111 6.15 9.30 -29.73
N VAL A 112 5.80 8.43 -28.78
CA VAL A 112 6.50 8.26 -27.51
C VAL A 112 6.95 6.82 -27.35
N ALA A 113 8.22 6.64 -26.95
CA ALA A 113 8.71 5.33 -26.51
C ALA A 113 8.25 5.06 -25.06
N LEU A 114 7.41 4.05 -24.89
CA LEU A 114 6.95 3.56 -23.60
C LEU A 114 7.67 2.24 -23.29
N SER A 115 8.20 2.13 -22.08
CA SER A 115 8.90 0.93 -21.64
C SER A 115 8.67 0.69 -20.15
N LEU A 116 8.29 -0.53 -19.81
CA LEU A 116 8.20 -1.02 -18.44
C LEU A 116 8.75 -2.44 -18.41
N GLU A 117 9.84 -2.64 -17.68
CA GLU A 117 10.37 -3.96 -17.35
C GLU A 117 10.09 -4.21 -15.87
N ILE A 118 9.26 -5.21 -15.58
CA ILE A 118 8.73 -5.45 -14.22
C ILE A 118 8.62 -6.94 -13.96
N THR A 119 8.80 -7.37 -12.71
CA THR A 119 8.56 -8.77 -12.34
C THR A 119 7.05 -9.07 -12.28
N ARG A 120 6.71 -10.36 -12.21
CA ARG A 120 5.33 -10.80 -11.94
C ARG A 120 4.81 -10.27 -10.60
N ALA A 121 5.64 -10.29 -9.55
CA ALA A 121 5.29 -9.75 -8.24
C ALA A 121 4.98 -8.24 -8.32
N GLY A 122 5.72 -7.50 -9.15
CA GLY A 122 5.44 -6.08 -9.41
C GLY A 122 4.06 -5.85 -10.03
N LEU A 123 3.61 -6.71 -10.96
CA LEU A 123 2.25 -6.64 -11.50
C LEU A 123 1.18 -6.88 -10.43
N ASP A 124 1.39 -7.88 -9.56
CA ASP A 124 0.47 -8.17 -8.44
C ASP A 124 0.42 -7.01 -7.45
N LEU A 125 1.55 -6.35 -7.19
CA LEU A 125 1.64 -5.16 -6.34
C LEU A 125 0.89 -3.97 -6.94
N LEU A 126 0.97 -3.76 -8.26
CA LEU A 126 0.23 -2.69 -8.95
C LEU A 126 -1.28 -2.88 -8.80
N GLU A 127 -1.80 -4.08 -9.05
CA GLU A 127 -3.23 -4.37 -8.85
C GLU A 127 -3.63 -4.20 -7.37
N SER A 128 -2.83 -4.75 -6.46
CA SER A 128 -3.09 -4.68 -5.02
C SER A 128 -3.12 -3.24 -4.51
N MET A 129 -2.22 -2.39 -5.01
CA MET A 129 -2.15 -0.98 -4.65
C MET A 129 -3.38 -0.21 -5.15
N VAL A 130 -3.86 -0.50 -6.36
CA VAL A 130 -5.12 0.06 -6.88
C VAL A 130 -6.29 -0.38 -6.02
N ALA A 131 -6.40 -1.67 -5.74
CA ALA A 131 -7.47 -2.23 -4.90
C ALA A 131 -7.45 -1.63 -3.48
N TYR A 132 -6.27 -1.49 -2.89
CA TYR A 132 -6.09 -0.84 -1.59
C TYR A 132 -6.56 0.62 -1.63
N TRP A 133 -6.19 1.39 -2.66
CA TRP A 133 -6.64 2.77 -2.79
C TRP A 133 -8.17 2.88 -2.84
N PHE A 134 -8.84 2.01 -3.60
CA PHE A 134 -10.31 1.96 -3.62
C PHE A 134 -10.91 1.65 -2.25
N SER A 135 -10.37 0.64 -1.56
CA SER A 135 -10.81 0.25 -0.22
C SER A 135 -10.60 1.37 0.80
N ALA A 136 -9.42 2.02 0.77
CA ALA A 136 -9.02 3.06 1.70
C ALA A 136 -9.93 4.30 1.65
N ARG A 137 -10.52 4.62 0.49
CA ARG A 137 -11.44 5.76 0.32
C ARG A 137 -12.71 5.65 1.17
N ILE A 138 -13.17 4.44 1.44
CA ILE A 138 -14.36 4.17 2.27
C ILE A 138 -13.99 3.57 3.64
N SER A 139 -12.70 3.48 3.93
CA SER A 139 -12.22 2.90 5.19
C SER A 139 -12.26 3.90 6.34
N VAL A 140 -12.20 3.40 7.57
CA VAL A 140 -12.07 4.22 8.77
C VAL A 140 -10.65 4.74 9.03
N TYR A 141 -9.66 4.28 8.25
CA TYR A 141 -8.27 4.58 8.52
C TYR A 141 -7.94 6.06 8.22
N PRO A 142 -7.15 6.73 9.08
CA PRO A 142 -6.75 8.13 8.90
C PRO A 142 -5.96 8.37 7.61
N ASP A 143 -5.94 9.60 7.08
CA ASP A 143 -5.14 9.96 5.89
C ASP A 143 -3.64 9.68 6.06
N ALA A 144 -3.08 9.97 7.25
CA ALA A 144 -1.67 9.69 7.53
C ALA A 144 -1.37 8.19 7.44
N TYR A 145 -2.28 7.35 7.93
CA TYR A 145 -2.16 5.90 7.85
C TYR A 145 -2.21 5.42 6.40
N VAL A 146 -3.20 5.90 5.63
CA VAL A 146 -3.35 5.55 4.22
C VAL A 146 -2.14 5.96 3.40
N GLY A 147 -1.58 7.15 3.65
CA GLY A 147 -0.37 7.63 3.00
C GLY A 147 0.85 6.77 3.29
N ARG A 148 1.02 6.29 4.53
CA ARG A 148 2.12 5.36 4.88
C ARG A 148 1.96 4.03 4.16
N MET A 149 0.76 3.43 4.16
CA MET A 149 0.49 2.19 3.43
C MET A 149 0.75 2.33 1.92
N LEU A 150 0.27 3.40 1.28
CA LEU A 150 0.52 3.65 -0.14
C LEU A 150 2.01 3.84 -0.44
N SER A 151 2.75 4.46 0.47
CA SER A 151 4.21 4.63 0.33
C SER A 151 4.92 3.28 0.32
N GLU A 152 4.55 2.37 1.22
CA GLU A 152 5.14 1.03 1.28
C GLU A 152 4.78 0.18 0.05
N PHE A 153 3.52 0.25 -0.42
CA PHE A 153 3.16 -0.36 -1.70
C PHE A 153 4.00 0.19 -2.85
N PHE A 154 4.21 1.50 -2.90
CA PHE A 154 5.00 2.14 -3.95
C PHE A 154 6.47 1.73 -3.90
N PHE A 155 7.09 1.70 -2.72
CA PHE A 155 8.48 1.27 -2.57
C PHE A 155 8.68 -0.17 -3.02
N ASP A 156 7.78 -1.06 -2.63
CA ASP A 156 7.86 -2.47 -3.05
C ASP A 156 7.61 -2.60 -4.56
N THR A 157 6.68 -1.82 -5.12
CA THR A 157 6.45 -1.81 -6.57
C THR A 157 7.68 -1.34 -7.33
N VAL A 158 8.31 -0.26 -6.90
CA VAL A 158 9.52 0.28 -7.55
C VAL A 158 10.69 -0.70 -7.46
N ALA A 159 10.82 -1.46 -6.36
CA ALA A 159 11.85 -2.50 -6.23
C ALA A 159 11.69 -3.62 -7.27
N GLU A 160 10.46 -3.87 -7.73
CA GLU A 160 10.13 -4.85 -8.76
C GLU A 160 10.26 -4.30 -10.19
N ILE A 161 10.44 -2.99 -10.36
CA ILE A 161 10.62 -2.35 -11.68
C ILE A 161 12.12 -2.28 -12.01
N LYS A 162 12.53 -2.95 -13.08
CA LYS A 162 13.92 -2.94 -13.60
C LYS A 162 14.17 -1.77 -14.53
N ARG A 163 13.15 -1.40 -15.32
CA ARG A 163 13.21 -0.27 -16.24
C ARG A 163 11.85 0.40 -16.33
N PHE A 164 11.88 1.71 -16.38
CA PHE A 164 10.71 2.54 -16.62
C PHE A 164 11.09 3.68 -17.55
N SER A 165 10.32 3.87 -18.63
CA SER A 165 10.40 5.03 -19.50
C SER A 165 9.02 5.47 -19.93
N ASP A 166 8.71 6.73 -19.64
CA ASP A 166 7.44 7.37 -19.91
C ASP A 166 7.70 8.77 -20.45
N GLU A 167 7.71 8.94 -21.79
CA GLU A 167 8.09 10.22 -22.41
C GLU A 167 9.50 10.69 -21.98
N ASP A 168 10.47 9.76 -21.96
CA ASP A 168 11.85 9.97 -21.50
C ASP A 168 12.00 10.43 -20.04
N ARG A 169 10.96 10.22 -19.22
CA ARG A 169 10.98 10.55 -17.79
C ARG A 169 11.11 9.29 -16.94
N ILE A 170 11.89 9.43 -15.87
CA ILE A 170 11.97 8.44 -14.79
C ILE A 170 10.82 8.60 -13.78
N LEU A 171 10.62 7.60 -12.94
CA LEU A 171 9.74 7.70 -11.78
C LEU A 171 10.34 8.65 -10.73
N TYR A 172 9.47 9.35 -10.01
CA TYR A 172 9.91 10.12 -8.85
C TYR A 172 10.34 9.18 -7.72
N GLN A 173 11.42 9.58 -7.04
CA GLN A 173 11.86 8.93 -5.81
C GLN A 173 11.33 9.70 -4.61
N PHE A 174 10.67 8.98 -3.70
CA PHE A 174 10.18 9.55 -2.45
C PHE A 174 11.13 9.20 -1.30
N ARG A 175 11.32 10.14 -0.38
CA ARG A 175 12.03 9.84 0.87
C ARG A 175 11.13 8.95 1.74
N ARG A 176 11.62 7.77 2.10
CA ARG A 176 10.96 6.92 3.11
C ARG A 176 11.15 7.56 4.48
N SER A 177 10.06 8.00 5.11
CA SER A 177 10.12 8.69 6.41
C SER A 177 10.44 7.74 7.55
N SER A 178 9.86 6.54 7.51
CA SER A 178 9.99 5.49 8.52
C SER A 178 9.48 4.17 7.94
N PRO A 179 10.07 3.02 8.28
CA PRO A 179 9.49 1.72 7.93
C PRO A 179 8.06 1.62 8.48
N PHE A 180 7.15 1.09 7.67
CA PHE A 180 5.77 0.83 8.07
C PHE A 180 5.38 -0.57 7.59
N ASN A 181 4.90 -1.44 8.48
CA ASN A 181 4.63 -2.82 8.09
C ASN A 181 3.25 -2.93 7.42
N ARG A 182 3.25 -3.17 6.10
CA ARG A 182 2.02 -3.37 5.32
C ARG A 182 1.56 -4.83 5.23
N TYR A 183 2.38 -5.79 5.65
CA TYR A 183 2.16 -7.21 5.39
C TYR A 183 1.27 -7.87 6.44
N PHE A 184 1.41 -7.47 7.69
CA PHE A 184 0.59 -7.93 8.80
C PHE A 184 0.52 -6.85 9.86
N ARG A 185 -0.61 -6.78 10.58
CA ARG A 185 -0.82 -5.83 11.67
C ARG A 185 -1.63 -6.48 12.79
N PHE A 186 -1.30 -6.12 14.03
CA PHE A 186 -2.04 -6.54 15.22
C PHE A 186 -2.98 -5.43 15.65
N ASP A 187 -4.18 -5.78 16.07
CA ASP A 187 -5.13 -4.81 16.63
C ASP A 187 -5.04 -4.77 18.15
N CYS A 188 -5.07 -3.57 18.73
CA CYS A 188 -5.15 -3.35 20.18
C CYS A 188 -6.21 -2.28 20.49
N ASP A 189 -7.32 -2.68 21.10
CA ASP A 189 -8.45 -1.82 21.50
C ASP A 189 -8.47 -1.47 23.00
N ASN A 190 -7.49 -1.95 23.76
CA ASN A 190 -7.34 -1.70 25.18
C ASN A 190 -5.91 -1.37 25.62
N PRO A 191 -5.19 -0.46 24.94
CA PRO A 191 -3.88 -0.06 25.40
C PRO A 191 -3.96 0.67 26.74
N LYS A 192 -2.94 0.47 27.58
CA LYS A 192 -2.71 1.30 28.76
C LYS A 192 -2.03 2.60 28.31
N ILE A 193 -2.64 3.73 28.68
CA ILE A 193 -2.22 5.06 28.25
C ILE A 193 -2.01 5.96 29.46
N ILE A 194 -0.94 6.74 29.44
CA ILE A 194 -0.67 7.83 30.39
C ILE A 194 -0.76 9.15 29.61
N LEU A 195 -1.68 10.01 30.04
CA LEU A 195 -1.87 11.33 29.47
C LEU A 195 -0.97 12.33 30.20
N GLU A 196 -0.02 12.92 29.48
CA GLU A 196 0.81 14.02 29.98
C GLU A 196 0.32 15.36 29.42
N SER A 197 0.98 16.47 29.74
CA SER A 197 0.59 17.80 29.27
C SER A 197 0.67 17.92 27.75
N ASP A 198 1.78 17.49 27.14
CA ASP A 198 2.12 17.68 25.72
C ASP A 198 2.09 16.39 24.87
N ARG A 199 2.06 15.22 25.51
CA ARG A 199 2.11 13.92 24.83
C ARG A 199 1.16 12.89 25.43
N VAL A 200 0.99 11.80 24.70
CA VAL A 200 0.26 10.60 25.08
C VAL A 200 1.25 9.43 25.06
N ASN A 201 1.44 8.77 26.20
CA ASN A 201 2.35 7.64 26.32
C ASN A 201 1.57 6.32 26.34
N PHE A 202 1.98 5.37 25.52
CA PHE A 202 1.46 4.02 25.46
C PHE A 202 2.40 3.09 26.25
N GLU A 203 1.85 2.37 27.23
CA GLU A 203 2.63 1.34 27.92
C GLU A 203 2.76 0.10 27.04
N ILE A 204 3.88 0.01 26.33
CA ILE A 204 4.21 -1.13 25.48
C ILE A 204 5.17 -2.05 26.24
N GLY A 205 4.71 -3.26 26.54
CA GLY A 205 5.52 -4.29 27.16
C GLY A 205 6.79 -4.57 26.36
N GLU A 206 7.89 -4.88 27.05
CA GLU A 206 9.24 -4.99 26.47
C GLU A 206 9.28 -5.87 25.21
N ARG A 207 8.58 -7.02 25.24
CA ARG A 207 8.47 -7.94 24.11
C ARG A 207 7.92 -7.30 22.83
N TYR A 208 7.04 -6.31 22.94
CA TYR A 208 6.29 -5.72 21.83
C TYR A 208 6.85 -4.37 21.37
N ARG A 209 8.01 -3.94 21.90
CA ARG A 209 8.60 -2.63 21.57
C ARG A 209 9.17 -2.54 20.16
N ASP A 210 9.56 -3.67 19.57
CA ASP A 210 10.02 -3.72 18.19
C ASP A 210 8.82 -3.62 17.23
N ALA A 211 8.58 -2.40 16.74
CA ALA A 211 7.52 -2.09 15.79
C ALA A 211 7.64 -2.82 14.44
N ALA A 212 8.85 -3.22 14.03
CA ALA A 212 9.03 -3.98 12.80
C ALA A 212 8.51 -5.41 12.95
N ARG A 213 8.70 -6.00 14.13
CA ARG A 213 8.25 -7.36 14.49
C ARG A 213 6.80 -7.41 14.98
N TYR A 214 6.36 -6.38 15.68
CA TYR A 214 5.01 -6.26 16.25
C TYR A 214 4.35 -4.95 15.80
N PRO A 215 3.93 -4.85 14.53
CA PRO A 215 3.20 -3.69 14.00
C PRO A 215 1.77 -3.66 14.58
N ILE A 216 1.61 -2.95 15.68
CA ILE A 216 0.34 -2.83 16.41
C ILE A 216 -0.39 -1.56 15.96
N ASP A 217 -1.68 -1.68 15.70
CA ASP A 217 -2.62 -0.58 15.54
C ASP A 217 -3.40 -0.39 16.84
N PHE A 218 -3.21 0.76 17.48
CA PHE A 218 -3.92 1.15 18.69
C PHE A 218 -5.22 1.86 18.33
N TYR A 219 -6.34 1.31 18.76
CA TYR A 219 -7.69 1.87 18.60
C TYR A 219 -8.09 2.51 19.92
N VAL A 220 -8.07 3.84 19.97
CA VAL A 220 -8.17 4.59 21.23
C VAL A 220 -9.11 5.77 21.11
N LEU A 221 -9.94 5.97 22.14
CA LEU A 221 -10.71 7.19 22.30
C LEU A 221 -9.86 8.21 23.07
N LEU A 222 -9.51 9.30 22.39
CA LEU A 222 -8.78 10.44 22.95
C LEU A 222 -9.54 11.70 22.53
N ASP A 223 -9.75 12.64 23.45
CA ASP A 223 -10.50 13.89 23.18
C ASP A 223 -11.85 13.64 22.47
N ASP A 224 -12.62 12.68 22.97
CA ASP A 224 -13.93 12.26 22.43
C ASP A 224 -13.92 11.86 20.95
N ARG A 225 -12.76 11.44 20.43
CA ARG A 225 -12.58 10.96 19.06
C ARG A 225 -11.82 9.65 19.02
N LEU A 226 -12.24 8.77 18.13
CA LEU A 226 -11.51 7.55 17.82
C LEU A 226 -10.27 7.90 17.01
N HIS A 227 -9.14 7.38 17.48
CA HIS A 227 -7.86 7.43 16.80
C HIS A 227 -7.40 6.01 16.49
N ILE A 228 -6.80 5.84 15.31
CA ILE A 228 -6.14 4.59 14.91
C ILE A 228 -4.67 4.93 14.74
N ILE A 229 -3.88 4.62 15.77
CA ILE A 229 -2.48 5.03 15.89
C ILE A 229 -1.60 3.80 15.69
N PRO A 230 -0.86 3.70 14.58
CA PRO A 230 0.09 2.62 14.40
C PRO A 230 1.29 2.82 15.31
N VAL A 231 1.87 1.73 15.82
CA VAL A 231 3.06 1.78 16.70
C VAL A 231 4.23 2.49 16.02
N GLU A 232 4.34 2.42 14.69
CA GLU A 232 5.35 3.13 13.90
C GLU A 232 5.17 4.66 13.89
N ALA A 233 4.05 5.18 14.38
CA ALA A 233 3.85 6.60 14.62
C ALA A 233 4.40 7.07 15.97
N LEU A 234 4.67 6.14 16.89
CA LEU A 234 5.14 6.45 18.23
C LEU A 234 6.67 6.64 18.25
N GLN A 235 7.13 7.62 19.03
CA GLN A 235 8.53 7.82 19.38
C GLN A 235 8.74 7.36 20.82
N ASN A 236 9.47 6.26 21.01
CA ASN A 236 9.68 5.64 22.33
C ASN A 236 8.36 5.35 23.08
N GLY A 237 7.33 4.89 22.35
CA GLY A 237 6.01 4.62 22.91
C GLY A 237 5.14 5.86 23.15
N ALA A 238 5.60 7.05 22.77
CA ALA A 238 4.86 8.30 22.93
C ALA A 238 4.46 8.91 21.59
N ILE A 239 3.36 9.64 21.56
CA ILE A 239 2.98 10.53 20.46
C ILE A 239 2.66 11.92 21.00
N ARG A 240 3.06 12.97 20.28
CA ARG A 240 2.74 14.33 20.70
C ARG A 240 1.26 14.62 20.45
N LYS A 241 0.64 15.42 21.33
CA LYS A 241 -0.79 15.75 21.21
C LYS A 241 -1.12 16.53 19.93
N ASP A 242 -0.19 17.35 19.43
CA ASP A 242 -0.36 18.08 18.17
C ASP A 242 -0.31 17.18 16.93
N GLU A 243 0.20 15.95 17.05
CA GLU A 243 0.19 14.96 15.98
C GLU A 243 -1.07 14.09 15.97
N LEU A 244 -1.81 14.00 17.10
CA LEU A 244 -3.03 13.20 17.22
C LEU A 244 -4.08 13.48 16.12
N PRO A 245 -4.33 14.74 15.70
CA PRO A 245 -5.30 15.02 14.64
C PRO A 245 -5.05 14.26 13.33
N ASN A 246 -3.78 13.94 13.01
CA ASN A 246 -3.41 13.18 11.82
C ASN A 246 -3.88 11.72 11.85
N TRP A 247 -4.17 11.20 13.05
CA TRP A 247 -4.52 9.82 13.32
C TRP A 247 -5.99 9.62 13.71
N ARG A 248 -6.82 10.64 13.51
CA ARG A 248 -8.27 10.56 13.73
C ARG A 248 -8.92 9.62 12.71
N ALA A 249 -9.69 8.66 13.22
CA ALA A 249 -10.42 7.72 12.39
C ALA A 249 -11.52 8.42 11.59
N ARG A 250 -11.72 7.98 10.34
CA ARG A 250 -12.79 8.46 9.46
C ARG A 250 -14.10 7.75 9.79
N THR A 251 -14.72 8.15 10.91
CA THR A 251 -15.99 7.60 11.38
C THR A 251 -17.07 8.68 11.33
N SER A 252 -18.33 8.30 11.06
CA SER A 252 -19.43 9.24 10.90
C SER A 252 -19.78 9.99 12.20
N ASP A 253 -19.70 9.30 13.33
CA ASP A 253 -19.94 9.84 14.68
C ASP A 253 -18.65 10.27 15.38
N GLY A 254 -17.49 10.01 14.77
CA GLY A 254 -16.18 10.32 15.33
C GLY A 254 -15.68 9.33 16.37
N THR A 255 -16.46 8.32 16.77
CA THR A 255 -16.15 7.48 17.94
C THR A 255 -16.35 5.99 17.72
N SER A 256 -17.29 5.57 16.86
CA SER A 256 -17.65 4.17 16.70
C SER A 256 -17.01 3.54 15.47
N LEU A 257 -16.51 2.32 15.64
CA LEU A 257 -16.12 1.47 14.52
C LEU A 257 -17.34 0.88 13.80
N PRO A 258 -17.28 0.70 12.46
CA PRO A 258 -18.31 0.00 11.70
C PRO A 258 -18.52 -1.44 12.18
N ALA A 259 -19.71 -1.98 11.93
CA ALA A 259 -20.07 -3.35 12.33
C ALA A 259 -19.11 -4.43 11.78
N SER A 260 -18.44 -4.17 10.64
CA SER A 260 -17.43 -5.07 10.06
C SER A 260 -16.22 -5.32 10.97
N PHE A 261 -15.95 -4.45 11.94
CA PHE A 261 -14.87 -4.63 12.92
C PHE A 261 -15.27 -5.47 14.13
N ARG A 262 -16.57 -5.82 14.29
CA ARG A 262 -17.03 -6.60 15.45
C ARG A 262 -16.29 -7.91 15.60
N THR A 263 -16.02 -8.63 14.51
CA THR A 263 -15.32 -9.91 14.55
C THR A 263 -13.84 -9.79 14.96
N ARG A 264 -13.22 -8.63 14.74
CA ARG A 264 -11.82 -8.34 15.13
C ARG A 264 -11.68 -8.08 16.62
N PHE A 265 -12.72 -7.50 17.23
CA PHE A 265 -12.74 -7.07 18.64
C PHE A 265 -13.78 -7.82 19.49
N ALA A 266 -14.39 -8.88 18.95
CA ALA A 266 -15.34 -9.68 19.69
C ALA A 266 -14.62 -10.35 20.85
N ARG A 267 -14.91 -9.87 22.06
CA ARG A 267 -14.60 -10.61 23.29
C ARG A 267 -15.82 -11.43 23.63
N GLU A 268 -15.64 -12.69 23.99
CA GLU A 268 -16.71 -13.48 24.58
C GLU A 268 -17.25 -12.69 25.77
N LYS A 269 -18.55 -12.38 25.76
CA LYS A 269 -19.23 -11.92 26.96
C LYS A 269 -19.23 -13.11 27.91
N ILE A 270 -18.37 -13.08 28.92
CA ILE A 270 -18.47 -13.99 30.05
C ILE A 270 -19.83 -13.71 30.70
N ILE A 271 -20.81 -14.58 30.45
CA ILE A 271 -22.10 -14.52 31.14
C ILE A 271 -21.82 -15.05 32.54
N VAL A 272 -21.83 -14.15 33.53
CA VAL A 272 -21.69 -14.52 34.95
C VAL A 272 -22.82 -15.50 35.28
N GLY A 273 -22.48 -16.78 35.49
CA GLY A 273 -23.43 -17.85 35.83
C GLY A 273 -23.58 -18.98 34.82
N GLN A 274 -22.87 -19.00 33.68
CA GLN A 274 -22.81 -20.20 32.85
C GLN A 274 -21.85 -21.25 33.47
N PRO A 275 -22.29 -22.51 33.68
CA PRO A 275 -21.39 -23.56 34.13
C PRO A 275 -20.32 -23.78 33.06
N MET A 276 -19.05 -23.79 33.48
CA MET A 276 -17.96 -24.22 32.62
C MET A 276 -18.21 -25.70 32.26
N THR A 277 -18.48 -25.97 30.99
CA THR A 277 -18.43 -27.32 30.40
C THR A 277 -17.05 -27.58 29.83
#